data_AF-A0A2H6ID14-F1
#
_entry.id   AF-A0A2H6ID14-F1
#
_cell.length_a   1.000
_cell.length_b   1.000
_cell.length_c   1.000
_cell.angle_alpha   90.00
_cell.angle_beta   90.00
_cell.angle_gamma   90.00
#
_symmetry.space_group_name_H-M   'P 1'
#
loop_
_entity.id
_entity.type
_entity.pdbx_description
1 polymer ?
#
loop_
_entity_poly.entity_id
_entity_poly.type
_entity_poly.pdbx_seq_one_letter_code
_entity_poly.pdbx_strand_id
1 'polypeptide(L)'
;MGAYLFVDYLTVASVKSGISPLVLSLLITPVATELPEKFNSITWTLKNKDTIGLANITGAMVFQSTIPISIGLLFTEWSLGSTELLNIIFAVIMAGIILGYVSIKKELPGWLLLTGGLFYLLYIARVFLY
;
A
#
# COMPACT_ATOMS: atom_id res chain seq x y z
N MET A 1 19.86 -13.04 -0.24
CA MET A 1 20.17 -13.47 -1.63
C MET A 1 19.22 -12.84 -2.65
N GLY A 2 17.89 -13.02 -2.54
CA GLY A 2 16.92 -12.40 -3.46
C GLY A 2 16.93 -10.86 -3.50
N ALA A 3 16.97 -10.19 -2.34
CA ALA A 3 17.07 -8.74 -2.27
C ALA A 3 18.36 -8.18 -2.91
N TYR A 4 19.48 -8.92 -2.80
CA TYR A 4 20.76 -8.52 -3.40
C TYR A 4 20.70 -8.60 -4.93
N LEU A 5 20.17 -9.71 -5.47
CA LEU A 5 19.91 -9.87 -6.90
C LEU A 5 18.96 -8.78 -7.43
N PHE A 6 17.91 -8.47 -6.68
CA PHE A 6 16.95 -7.44 -7.05
C PHE A 6 17.60 -6.04 -7.16
N VAL A 7 18.46 -5.66 -6.20
CA VAL A 7 19.23 -4.41 -6.25
C VAL A 7 20.20 -4.39 -7.43
N ASP A 8 20.82 -5.52 -7.76
CA ASP A 8 21.73 -5.65 -8.89
C ASP A 8 21.02 -5.42 -10.23
N TYR A 9 19.83 -6.01 -10.40
CA TYR A 9 18.98 -5.76 -11.57
C TYR A 9 18.51 -4.30 -11.66
N LEU A 10 18.15 -3.67 -10.55
CA LEU A 10 17.79 -2.25 -10.52
C LEU A 10 18.98 -1.37 -10.93
N THR A 11 20.20 -1.74 -10.54
CA THR A 11 21.42 -1.02 -10.92
C THR A 11 21.65 -1.11 -12.42
N VAL A 12 21.50 -2.29 -13.03
CA VAL A 12 21.60 -2.45 -14.49
C VAL A 12 20.51 -1.67 -15.24
N ALA A 13 19.27 -1.68 -14.72
CA ALA A 13 18.15 -0.98 -15.32
C ALA A 13 18.27 0.55 -15.19
N SER A 14 18.85 1.05 -14.10
CA SER A 14 19.12 2.47 -13.88
C SER A 14 20.07 3.04 -14.94
N VAL A 15 21.17 2.34 -15.24
CA VAL A 15 22.16 2.74 -16.25
C VAL A 15 21.54 2.85 -17.64
N LYS A 16 20.62 1.94 -17.99
CA LYS A 16 19.93 1.96 -19.30
C LYS A 16 18.86 3.05 -19.40
N SER A 17 18.23 3.41 -18.29
CA SER A 17 17.10 4.36 -18.26
C SER A 17 17.50 5.79 -17.91
N GLY A 18 18.69 6.01 -17.37
CA GLY A 18 19.14 7.32 -16.88
C GLY A 18 18.48 7.77 -15.57
N ILE A 19 17.64 6.92 -14.97
CA ILE A 19 16.96 7.15 -13.70
C ILE A 19 17.83 6.58 -12.58
N SER A 20 17.94 7.26 -11.43
CA SER A 20 18.76 6.74 -10.33
C SER A 20 18.25 5.38 -9.81
N PRO A 21 19.15 4.47 -9.37
CA PRO A 21 18.74 3.18 -8.79
C PRO A 21 17.79 3.35 -7.61
N LEU A 22 17.95 4.42 -6.83
CA LEU A 22 17.07 4.74 -5.70
C LEU A 22 15.64 5.05 -6.16
N VAL A 23 15.48 5.94 -7.14
CA VAL A 23 14.14 6.29 -7.67
C VAL A 23 13.49 5.07 -8.32
N LEU A 24 14.28 4.28 -9.07
CA LEU A 24 13.79 3.06 -9.68
C LEU A 24 13.36 2.02 -8.63
N SER A 25 14.13 1.89 -7.55
CA SER A 25 13.80 1.03 -6.41
C SER A 25 12.51 1.46 -5.74
N LEU A 26 12.31 2.75 -5.48
CA LEU A 26 11.09 3.28 -4.87
C LEU A 26 9.84 3.02 -5.71
N LEU A 27 9.98 2.91 -7.04
CA LEU A 27 8.87 2.61 -7.94
C LEU A 27 8.62 1.11 -8.13
N ILE A 28 9.69 0.33 -8.38
CA ILE A 28 9.56 -1.09 -8.74
C ILE A 28 9.39 -1.97 -7.51
N THR A 29 10.04 -1.66 -6.39
CA THR A 29 9.98 -2.50 -5.18
C THR A 29 8.55 -2.70 -4.70
N PRO A 30 7.72 -1.65 -4.51
CA PRO A 30 6.34 -1.84 -4.06
C PRO A 30 5.51 -2.67 -5.05
N VAL A 31 5.76 -2.53 -6.35
CA VAL A 31 5.06 -3.34 -7.37
C VAL A 31 5.48 -4.79 -7.26
N ALA A 32 6.78 -5.06 -7.15
CA ALA A 32 7.34 -6.40 -7.09
C ALA A 32 6.95 -7.14 -5.81
N THR A 33 6.91 -6.45 -4.66
CA THR A 33 6.57 -7.05 -3.37
C THR A 33 5.08 -7.31 -3.20
N GLU A 34 4.21 -6.60 -3.93
CA GLU A 34 2.74 -6.78 -3.89
C GLU A 34 2.20 -7.66 -5.02
N LEU A 35 3.02 -7.94 -6.05
CA LEU A 35 2.60 -8.70 -7.23
C LEU A 35 2.12 -10.12 -6.89
N PRO A 36 2.84 -10.91 -6.06
CA PRO A 36 2.42 -12.26 -5.71
C PRO A 36 1.04 -12.29 -5.03
N GLU A 37 0.81 -11.36 -4.10
CA GLU A 37 -0.42 -11.21 -3.33
C GLU A 37 -1.59 -10.76 -4.23
N LYS A 38 -1.34 -9.84 -5.16
CA LYS A 38 -2.34 -9.44 -6.18
C LYS A 38 -2.70 -10.61 -7.08
N PHE A 39 -1.73 -11.40 -7.50
CA PHE A 39 -1.97 -12.56 -8.36
C PHE A 39 -2.82 -13.64 -7.65
N ASN A 40 -2.52 -13.93 -6.38
CA ASN A 40 -3.32 -14.85 -5.57
C ASN A 40 -4.76 -14.35 -5.42
N SER A 41 -4.92 -13.06 -5.12
CA SER A 41 -6.23 -12.42 -4.97
C SER A 41 -7.08 -12.52 -6.24
N ILE A 42 -6.50 -12.20 -7.40
CA ILE A 42 -7.17 -12.34 -8.71
C ILE A 42 -7.54 -13.80 -8.96
N THR A 43 -6.61 -14.73 -8.72
CA THR A 43 -6.84 -16.16 -8.94
C THR A 43 -7.99 -16.70 -8.09
N TRP A 44 -8.14 -16.23 -6.85
CA TRP A 44 -9.25 -16.64 -6.00
C TRP A 44 -10.57 -16.02 -6.40
N THR A 45 -10.59 -14.75 -6.80
CA THR A 45 -11.80 -14.12 -7.35
C THR A 45 -12.26 -14.82 -8.63
N LEU A 46 -11.35 -15.16 -9.53
CA LEU A 46 -11.67 -15.96 -10.73
C LEU A 46 -12.22 -17.36 -10.39
N LYS A 47 -11.92 -17.88 -9.21
CA LYS A 47 -12.41 -19.17 -8.69
C LYS A 47 -13.66 -19.02 -7.82
N ASN A 48 -14.31 -17.85 -7.78
CA ASN A 48 -15.44 -17.52 -6.90
C ASN A 48 -15.14 -17.77 -5.40
N LYS A 49 -13.89 -17.56 -5.00
CA LYS A 49 -13.40 -17.71 -3.60
C LYS A 49 -13.14 -16.35 -2.97
N ASP A 50 -14.08 -15.42 -3.12
CA ASP A 50 -13.91 -14.02 -2.73
C ASP A 50 -13.60 -13.84 -1.23
N THR A 51 -14.20 -14.67 -0.37
CA THR A 51 -13.92 -14.65 1.08
C THR A 51 -12.44 -14.95 1.39
N ILE A 52 -11.83 -15.88 0.65
CA ILE A 52 -10.42 -16.25 0.83
C ILE A 52 -9.51 -15.15 0.27
N GLY A 53 -9.86 -14.60 -0.89
CA GLY A 53 -9.14 -13.47 -1.47
C GLY A 53 -9.16 -12.24 -0.57
N LEU A 54 -10.33 -11.91 -0.01
CA LEU A 54 -10.47 -10.80 0.92
C LEU A 54 -9.68 -11.04 2.22
N ALA A 55 -9.75 -12.25 2.79
CA ALA A 55 -8.98 -12.59 3.99
C ALA A 55 -7.46 -12.47 3.75
N ASN A 56 -6.97 -12.85 2.58
CA ASN A 56 -5.55 -12.69 2.24
C ASN A 56 -5.14 -11.22 2.11
N ILE A 57 -5.91 -10.41 1.36
CA ILE A 57 -5.60 -8.97 1.19
C ILE A 57 -5.62 -8.28 2.54
N THR A 58 -6.71 -8.45 3.30
CA THR A 58 -6.87 -7.80 4.60
C THR A 58 -5.80 -8.25 5.60
N GLY A 59 -5.47 -9.55 5.64
CA GLY A 59 -4.39 -10.08 6.47
C GLY A 59 -3.02 -9.51 6.11
N ALA A 60 -2.69 -9.44 4.82
CA ALA A 60 -1.44 -8.85 4.35
C ALA A 60 -1.34 -7.36 4.73
N MET A 61 -2.42 -6.60 4.54
CA MET A 61 -2.46 -5.17 4.87
C MET A 61 -2.31 -4.94 6.38
N VAL A 62 -2.93 -5.75 7.23
CA VAL A 62 -2.75 -5.67 8.69
C VAL A 62 -1.30 -6.00 9.06
N PHE A 63 -0.72 -7.07 8.51
CA PHE A 63 0.67 -7.42 8.79
C PHE A 63 1.64 -6.29 8.40
N GLN A 64 1.52 -5.77 7.17
CA GLN A 64 2.41 -4.74 6.63
C GLN A 64 2.27 -3.39 7.34
N SER A 65 1.05 -3.02 7.76
CA SER A 65 0.80 -1.77 8.49
C SER A 65 1.15 -1.84 9.98
N THR A 66 1.38 -3.04 10.53
CA THR A 66 1.68 -3.21 11.96
C THR A 66 3.14 -3.57 12.17
N ILE A 67 3.59 -4.74 11.71
CA ILE A 67 4.88 -5.32 12.11
C ILE A 67 6.07 -4.53 11.55
N PRO A 68 6.21 -4.33 10.23
CA PRO A 68 7.32 -3.55 9.67
C PRO A 68 7.36 -2.12 10.19
N ILE A 69 6.19 -1.47 10.30
CA ILE A 69 6.07 -0.10 10.78
C ILE A 69 6.47 -0.01 12.26
N SER A 70 6.00 -0.93 13.11
CA SER A 70 6.36 -0.95 14.53
C SER A 70 7.87 -1.14 14.73
N ILE A 71 8.47 -2.04 13.94
CA ILE A 71 9.93 -2.23 13.96
C ILE A 71 10.62 -0.93 13.53
N GLY A 72 10.21 -0.32 12.42
CA GLY A 72 10.77 0.96 11.95
C GLY A 72 10.72 2.04 13.04
N LEU A 73 9.55 2.23 13.65
CA LEU A 73 9.31 3.22 14.69
C LEU A 73 10.11 3.00 15.97
N LEU A 74 10.50 1.77 16.29
CA LEU A 74 11.39 1.48 17.43
C LEU A 74 12.83 1.93 17.17
N PHE A 75 13.23 2.03 15.90
CA PHE A 75 14.60 2.34 15.50
C PHE A 75 14.76 3.71 14.82
N THR A 76 13.69 4.50 14.70
CA THR A 76 13.71 5.83 14.08
C THR A 76 13.17 6.91 15.00
N GLU A 77 13.68 8.13 14.85
CA GLU A 77 13.12 9.29 15.53
C GLU A 77 11.71 9.61 15.03
N TRP A 78 10.83 9.96 15.97
CA TRP A 78 9.45 10.31 15.68
C TRP A 78 9.34 11.80 15.36
N SER A 79 9.21 12.12 14.08
CA SER A 79 8.89 13.47 13.61
C SER A 79 7.54 13.44 12.88
N LEU A 80 6.49 13.95 13.54
CA LEU A 80 5.17 14.11 12.94
C LEU A 80 5.03 15.53 12.43
N GLY A 81 5.17 15.70 11.11
CA GLY A 81 4.87 16.97 10.45
C GLY A 81 3.38 17.15 10.17
N SER A 82 3.06 18.30 9.57
CA SER A 82 1.68 18.66 9.22
C SER A 82 1.07 17.76 8.14
N THR A 83 1.90 17.25 7.22
CA THR A 83 1.47 16.32 6.16
C THR A 83 1.15 14.94 6.72
N GLU A 84 1.96 14.44 7.65
CA GLU A 84 1.79 13.15 8.31
C GLU A 84 0.50 13.16 9.14
N LEU A 85 0.24 14.25 9.88
CA LEU A 85 -0.98 14.41 10.65
C LEU A 85 -2.23 14.41 9.76
N LEU A 86 -2.18 15.09 8.61
CA LEU A 86 -3.27 15.10 7.63
C LEU A 86 -3.55 13.70 7.07
N ASN A 87 -2.50 12.93 6.77
CA ASN A 87 -2.63 11.55 6.28
C ASN A 87 -3.28 10.63 7.33
N ILE A 88 -2.90 10.78 8.61
CA ILE A 88 -3.53 10.04 9.70
C ILE A 88 -5.02 10.38 9.78
N ILE A 89 -5.39 11.67 9.67
CA ILE A 89 -6.80 12.09 9.68
C ILE A 89 -7.57 11.47 8.51
N PHE A 90 -7.04 11.51 7.29
CA PHE A 90 -7.68 10.90 6.13
C PHE A 90 -7.84 9.39 6.29
N ALA A 91 -6.82 8.69 6.80
CA ALA A 91 -6.87 7.26 7.04
C ALA A 91 -7.95 6.90 8.07
N VAL A 92 -8.03 7.63 9.19
CA VAL A 92 -9.02 7.39 10.25
C VAL A 92 -10.45 7.67 9.76
N ILE A 93 -10.67 8.77 9.02
CA ILE A 93 -11.97 9.09 8.42
C ILE A 93 -12.41 7.97 7.48
N MET A 94 -11.52 7.53 6.59
CA MET A 94 -11.82 6.47 5.62
C MET A 94 -12.13 5.15 6.32
N ALA A 95 -11.34 4.77 7.33
CA ALA A 95 -11.61 3.59 8.14
C ALA A 95 -12.98 3.67 8.83
N GLY A 96 -13.33 4.83 9.38
CA GLY A 96 -14.64 5.08 9.99
C GLY A 96 -15.80 4.94 9.00
N ILE A 97 -15.65 5.47 7.78
CA ILE A 97 -16.65 5.35 6.70
C ILE A 97 -16.86 3.87 6.33
N ILE A 98 -15.77 3.12 6.11
CA ILE A 98 -15.84 1.70 5.74
C ILE A 98 -16.49 0.90 6.88
N LEU A 99 -16.01 1.07 8.12
CA LEU A 99 -16.53 0.33 9.27
C LEU A 99 -18.00 0.66 9.53
N GLY A 100 -18.40 1.92 9.44
CA GLY A 100 -19.79 2.34 9.58
C GLY A 100 -20.69 1.71 8.52
N TYR A 101 -20.24 1.74 7.26
CA TYR A 101 -20.99 1.14 6.15
C TYR A 101 -21.15 -0.38 6.33
N VAL A 102 -20.04 -1.09 6.57
CA VAL A 102 -20.05 -2.55 6.76
C VAL A 102 -20.86 -2.96 7.98
N SER A 103 -20.83 -2.17 9.06
CA SER A 103 -21.60 -2.46 10.28
C SER A 103 -23.10 -2.44 10.04
N ILE A 104 -23.57 -1.51 9.20
CA ILE A 104 -25.00 -1.30 8.86
C ILE A 104 -25.44 -2.24 7.73
N LYS A 105 -24.68 -2.30 6.64
CA LYS A 105 -25.07 -2.98 5.40
C LYS A 105 -24.60 -4.42 5.30
N LYS A 106 -23.66 -4.86 6.15
CA LYS A 106 -23.04 -6.20 6.13
C LYS A 106 -22.39 -6.57 4.79
N GLU A 107 -22.12 -5.58 3.96
CA GLU A 107 -21.53 -5.72 2.63
C GLU A 107 -20.42 -4.70 2.45
N LEU A 108 -19.43 -5.02 1.64
CA LEU A 108 -18.32 -4.14 1.28
C LEU A 108 -18.29 -3.95 -0.24
N PRO A 109 -18.97 -2.94 -0.78
CA PRO A 109 -19.02 -2.74 -2.22
C PRO A 109 -17.70 -2.14 -2.72
N GLY A 110 -17.23 -2.59 -3.89
CA GLY A 110 -15.95 -2.16 -4.46
C GLY A 110 -15.84 -0.66 -4.70
N TRP A 111 -16.94 0.03 -5.02
CA TRP A 111 -16.94 1.49 -5.21
C TRP A 111 -16.57 2.24 -3.92
N LEU A 112 -16.91 1.70 -2.76
CA LEU A 112 -16.55 2.30 -1.47
C LEU A 112 -15.04 2.15 -1.19
N LEU A 113 -14.39 1.12 -1.74
CA LEU A 113 -12.93 1.01 -1.68
C LEU A 113 -12.27 2.01 -2.64
N LEU A 114 -12.87 2.27 -3.80
CA LEU A 114 -12.37 3.24 -4.78
C LEU A 114 -12.35 4.68 -4.25
N THR A 115 -13.25 5.05 -3.33
CA THR A 115 -13.21 6.39 -2.71
C THR A 115 -11.96 6.59 -1.85
N GLY A 116 -11.32 5.52 -1.35
CA GLY A 116 -10.00 5.58 -0.73
C GLY A 116 -8.91 6.04 -1.71
N GLY A 117 -9.04 5.67 -2.99
CA GLY A 117 -8.18 6.14 -4.07
C GLY A 117 -8.24 7.65 -4.28
N LEU A 118 -9.40 8.28 -4.03
CA LEU A 118 -9.52 9.75 -4.11
C LEU A 118 -8.66 10.43 -3.04
N PHE A 119 -8.67 9.96 -1.80
CA PHE A 119 -7.81 10.49 -0.73
C PHE A 119 -6.33 10.31 -1.06
N TYR A 120 -5.97 9.17 -1.66
CA TYR A 120 -4.60 8.93 -2.11
C TYR A 120 -4.17 9.88 -3.25
N LEU A 121 -5.05 10.15 -4.22
CA LEU A 121 -4.79 11.13 -5.28
C LEU A 121 -4.64 12.55 -4.73
N LEU A 122 -5.45 12.94 -3.74
CA LEU A 122 -5.32 14.22 -3.05
C LEU A 122 -3.99 14.34 -2.31
N TYR A 123 -3.53 13.26 -1.67
CA TYR A 123 -2.21 13.20 -1.05
C TYR A 123 -1.09 13.37 -2.08
N ILE A 124 -1.11 12.61 -3.18
CA ILE A 124 -0.13 12.73 -4.27
C ILE A 124 -0.09 14.17 -4.78
N ALA A 125 -1.25 14.74 -5.12
CA ALA A 125 -1.34 16.10 -5.62
C ALA A 125 -0.71 17.11 -4.64
N ARG A 126 -0.93 16.94 -3.33
CA ARG A 126 -0.33 17.81 -2.32
C ARG A 126 1.19 17.66 -2.20
N VAL A 127 1.71 16.44 -2.33
CA VAL A 127 3.16 16.18 -2.31
C VAL A 127 3.88 16.76 -3.52
N PHE A 128 3.22 16.83 -4.69
CA PHE A 128 3.81 17.42 -5.90
C PHE A 128 3.66 18.95 -5.99
N LEU A 129 2.73 19.54 -5.23
CA LEU A 129 2.45 20.98 -5.22
C LEU A 129 3.23 21.75 -4.12
N TYR A 130 3.99 21.05 -3.29
CA TYR A 130 4.84 21.58 -2.22
C TYR A 130 6.27 21.07 -2.40
#